data_AF-D2H106-F1
#
_entry.id   AF-D2H106-F1
#
_cell.length_a   1.000
_cell.length_b   1.000
_cell.length_c   1.000
_cell.angle_alpha   90.00
_cell.angle_beta   90.00
_cell.angle_gamma   90.00
#
_symmetry.space_group_name_H-M   'P 1'
#
loop_
_entity.id
_entity.type
_entity.pdbx_description
1 polymer ?
#
loop_
_entity_poly.entity_id
_entity_poly.type
_entity_poly.pdbx_seq_one_letter_code
_entity_poly.pdbx_strand_id
1 'polypeptide(L)'
;VILMIDQVAGIDYSLVGAPQVTSQILDTPFKGEFFGRNWHSPAPFDAPPIRLPEKHDHMVYFAVSEYVFNTASRAYHQAGRMNFTIQNKHVPMDSPVRLHTSSFRTIVPRLARLYPNTELELEMSPESAPFLRFTPGNVTLMPVLDIQAFALLPTSSDRKPLFQLRVVSLIS
;
A
#
# COMPACT_ATOMS: atom_id res chain seq x y z
N VAL A 1 -9.34 11.37 -20.59
CA VAL A 1 -8.46 12.44 -20.08
C VAL A 1 -7.40 11.81 -19.21
N ILE A 2 -6.13 12.15 -19.40
CA ILE A 2 -5.04 11.64 -18.56
C ILE A 2 -4.67 12.72 -17.53
N LEU A 3 -4.55 12.34 -16.26
CA LEU A 3 -4.09 13.20 -15.18
C LEU A 3 -2.87 12.59 -14.50
N MET A 4 -1.80 13.37 -14.38
CA MET A 4 -0.62 12.94 -13.63
C MET A 4 -0.83 13.21 -12.15
N ILE A 5 -0.71 12.19 -11.31
CA ILE A 5 -0.91 12.32 -9.86
C ILE A 5 0.37 12.81 -9.19
N ASP A 6 1.50 12.19 -9.52
CA ASP A 6 2.82 12.54 -9.00
C ASP A 6 3.91 12.12 -10.00
N GLN A 7 5.17 12.08 -9.59
CA GLN A 7 6.31 11.66 -10.42
C GLN A 7 6.36 10.14 -10.72
N VAL A 8 5.46 9.35 -10.15
CA VAL A 8 5.44 7.89 -10.22
C VAL A 8 4.29 7.42 -11.11
N ALA A 9 3.09 7.95 -10.90
CA ALA A 9 1.89 7.46 -11.54
C ALA A 9 0.99 8.57 -12.12
N GLY A 10 0.21 8.19 -13.12
CA GLY A 10 -0.94 8.94 -13.63
C GLY A 10 -2.18 8.07 -13.65
N ILE A 11 -3.33 8.70 -13.88
CA ILE A 11 -4.62 8.04 -14.01
C ILE A 11 -5.29 8.41 -15.33
N ASP A 12 -5.85 7.41 -16.00
CA ASP A 12 -6.64 7.55 -17.21
C ASP A 12 -8.15 7.62 -16.86
N TYR A 13 -8.74 8.80 -17.03
CA TYR A 13 -10.17 9.09 -16.95
C TYR A 13 -10.80 9.26 -18.33
N SER A 14 -10.33 8.53 -19.34
CA SER A 14 -11.03 8.50 -20.63
C SER A 14 -12.39 7.80 -20.51
N LEU A 15 -13.36 8.29 -21.28
CA LEU A 15 -14.67 7.64 -21.37
C LEU A 15 -14.48 6.27 -22.03
N VAL A 16 -15.02 5.22 -21.41
CA VAL A 16 -14.98 3.85 -21.97
C VAL A 16 -16.23 3.53 -22.80
N GLY A 17 -17.15 4.48 -22.90
CA GLY A 17 -18.35 4.40 -23.71
C GLY A 17 -19.07 5.75 -23.76
N ALA A 18 -20.11 5.84 -24.58
CA ALA A 18 -20.98 7.01 -24.59
C ALA A 18 -21.68 7.18 -23.22
N PRO A 19 -21.93 8.43 -22.78
CA PRO A 19 -22.80 8.67 -21.64
C PRO A 19 -24.17 8.01 -21.84
N GLN A 20 -24.66 7.33 -20.82
CA GLN A 20 -25.97 6.68 -20.82
C GLN A 20 -26.98 7.61 -20.17
N VAL A 21 -28.05 7.91 -20.89
CA VAL A 21 -29.09 8.86 -20.46
C VAL A 21 -30.38 8.08 -20.26
N THR A 22 -31.01 8.25 -19.10
CA THR A 22 -32.38 7.80 -18.86
C THR A 22 -33.27 9.01 -18.52
N SER A 23 -34.54 8.78 -18.22
CA SER A 23 -35.43 9.86 -17.74
C SER A 23 -35.04 10.41 -16.36
N GLN A 24 -34.18 9.73 -15.61
CA GLN A 24 -33.86 10.04 -14.21
C GLN A 24 -32.37 10.29 -13.97
N ILE A 25 -31.48 9.60 -14.68
CA ILE A 25 -30.03 9.62 -14.45
C ILE A 25 -29.22 9.79 -15.73
N LEU A 26 -28.03 10.37 -15.57
CA LEU A 26 -26.97 10.44 -16.57
C LEU A 26 -25.74 9.71 -16.03
N ASP A 27 -25.40 8.56 -16.63
CA ASP A 27 -24.24 7.76 -16.26
C ASP A 27 -23.10 7.96 -17.26
N THR A 28 -21.92 8.33 -16.77
CA THR A 28 -20.72 8.54 -17.60
C THR A 28 -19.63 7.57 -17.15
N PRO A 29 -19.37 6.47 -17.90
CA PRO A 29 -18.38 5.48 -17.49
C PRO A 29 -16.96 5.95 -17.81
N PHE A 30 -16.13 6.06 -16.78
CA PHE A 30 -14.70 6.41 -16.89
C PHE A 30 -13.82 5.19 -16.67
N LYS A 31 -12.67 5.15 -17.35
CA LYS A 31 -11.72 4.05 -17.25
C LYS A 31 -11.14 3.85 -15.84
N GLY A 32 -10.70 4.93 -15.19
CA GLY A 32 -10.20 4.90 -13.81
C GLY A 32 -8.96 4.02 -13.62
N GLU A 33 -8.04 4.03 -14.59
CA GLU A 33 -6.86 3.15 -14.57
C GLU A 33 -5.61 3.92 -14.20
N PHE A 34 -4.92 3.51 -13.13
CA PHE A 34 -3.59 4.01 -12.83
C PHE A 34 -2.53 3.30 -13.70
N PHE A 35 -1.53 4.07 -14.11
CA PHE A 35 -0.38 3.57 -14.86
C PHE A 35 0.91 4.24 -14.35
N GLY A 36 2.05 3.56 -14.52
CA GLY A 36 3.36 4.13 -14.19
C GLY A 36 3.81 5.12 -15.26
N ARG A 37 4.39 6.26 -14.86
CA ARG A 37 4.90 7.28 -15.81
C ARG A 37 5.81 6.70 -16.88
N ASN A 38 6.66 5.76 -16.49
CA ASN A 38 7.69 5.17 -17.33
C ASN A 38 7.24 3.85 -18.00
N TRP A 39 6.05 3.33 -17.67
CA TRP A 39 5.51 2.09 -18.22
C TRP A 39 3.98 2.15 -18.29
N HIS A 40 3.46 2.33 -19.50
CA HIS A 40 2.03 2.23 -19.78
C HIS A 40 1.68 0.80 -20.19
N SER A 41 1.76 -0.14 -19.25
CA SER A 41 1.26 -1.50 -19.47
C SER A 41 -0.18 -1.60 -18.92
N PRO A 42 -1.14 -2.16 -19.70
CA PRO A 42 -2.49 -2.40 -19.21
C PRO A 42 -2.49 -3.22 -17.91
N ALA A 43 -3.55 -3.08 -17.12
CA ALA A 43 -3.75 -3.94 -15.96
C ALA A 43 -3.94 -5.41 -16.41
N PRO A 44 -3.37 -6.40 -15.71
CA PRO A 44 -3.52 -7.81 -16.05
C PRO A 44 -4.82 -8.43 -15.50
N PHE A 45 -5.78 -7.59 -15.09
CA PHE A 45 -7.07 -7.95 -14.52
C PHE A 45 -8.11 -6.94 -14.98
N ASP A 46 -9.38 -7.31 -14.95
CA ASP A 46 -10.48 -6.45 -15.39
C ASP A 46 -11.15 -5.72 -14.23
N ALA A 47 -11.84 -4.62 -14.54
CA ALA A 47 -12.65 -3.91 -13.57
C ALA A 47 -13.95 -4.69 -13.28
N PRO A 48 -14.32 -4.90 -12.00
CA PRO A 48 -15.59 -5.51 -11.68
C PRO A 48 -16.75 -4.56 -12.03
N PRO A 49 -17.93 -5.09 -12.37
CA PRO A 49 -19.10 -4.26 -12.59
C PRO A 49 -19.47 -3.52 -11.30
N ILE A 50 -19.75 -2.23 -11.43
CA ILE A 50 -20.23 -1.40 -10.33
C ILE A 50 -21.61 -0.85 -10.70
N ARG A 51 -22.54 -0.88 -9.74
CA ARG A 51 -23.86 -0.27 -9.89
C ARG A 51 -24.05 0.71 -8.75
N LEU A 52 -24.41 1.93 -9.09
CA LEU A 52 -24.83 2.91 -8.12
C LEU A 52 -26.29 2.67 -7.75
N PRO A 53 -26.69 2.93 -6.49
CA PRO A 53 -28.09 2.92 -6.14
C PRO A 53 -28.79 4.11 -6.81
N GLU A 54 -30.01 3.89 -7.30
CA GLU A 54 -30.86 4.95 -7.86
C GLU A 54 -31.41 5.82 -6.72
N LYS A 55 -30.58 6.73 -6.23
CA LYS A 55 -30.92 7.75 -5.24
C LYS A 55 -30.94 9.13 -5.88
N HIS A 56 -31.76 10.00 -5.30
CA HIS A 56 -31.99 11.36 -5.79
C HIS A 56 -31.79 12.39 -4.66
N ASP A 57 -31.13 12.01 -3.57
CA ASP A 57 -30.81 12.89 -2.43
C ASP A 57 -29.59 13.80 -2.70
N HIS A 58 -28.84 13.53 -3.77
CA HIS A 58 -27.69 14.33 -4.20
C HIS A 58 -27.67 14.55 -5.72
N MET A 59 -26.96 15.60 -6.15
CA MET A 59 -26.84 15.95 -7.58
C MET A 59 -25.92 15.02 -8.36
N VAL A 60 -24.92 14.41 -7.69
CA VAL A 60 -23.89 13.57 -8.34
C VAL A 60 -23.52 12.44 -7.39
N TYR A 61 -23.30 11.25 -7.96
CA TYR A 61 -22.77 10.09 -7.26
C TYR A 61 -21.52 9.58 -7.97
N PHE A 62 -20.54 9.14 -7.19
CA PHE A 62 -19.32 8.53 -7.71
C PHE A 62 -19.27 7.06 -7.28
N ALA A 63 -19.05 6.19 -8.24
CA ALA A 63 -18.73 4.78 -8.04
C ALA A 63 -17.26 4.56 -8.37
N VAL A 64 -16.47 4.20 -7.37
CA VAL A 64 -15.05 3.88 -7.55
C VAL A 64 -14.89 2.40 -7.26
N SER A 65 -14.48 1.62 -8.26
CA SER A 65 -14.23 0.18 -8.10
C SER A 65 -12.87 -0.10 -7.46
N GLU A 66 -12.73 -1.27 -6.85
CA GLU A 66 -11.43 -1.80 -6.36
C GLU A 66 -10.34 -1.80 -7.43
N TYR A 67 -10.71 -1.90 -8.71
CA TYR A 67 -9.81 -1.78 -9.87
C TYR A 67 -8.92 -0.54 -9.83
N VAL A 68 -9.48 0.62 -9.47
CA VAL A 68 -8.75 1.90 -9.43
C VAL A 68 -7.62 1.82 -8.40
N PHE A 69 -7.94 1.26 -7.22
CA PHE A 69 -6.97 1.10 -6.13
C PHE A 69 -5.93 0.02 -6.45
N ASN A 70 -6.33 -1.09 -7.07
CA ASN A 70 -5.43 -2.19 -7.42
C ASN A 70 -4.47 -1.81 -8.55
N THR A 71 -4.91 -1.02 -9.53
CA THR A 71 -4.01 -0.48 -10.55
C THR A 71 -3.04 0.55 -9.97
N ALA A 72 -3.47 1.37 -9.01
CA ALA A 72 -2.59 2.29 -8.30
C ALA A 72 -1.52 1.52 -7.52
N SER A 73 -1.96 0.54 -6.72
CA SER A 73 -1.10 -0.35 -5.96
C SER A 73 -0.02 -1.00 -6.83
N ARG A 74 -0.41 -1.52 -8.00
CA ARG A 74 0.51 -2.08 -8.99
C ARG A 74 1.50 -1.04 -9.52
N ALA A 75 1.05 0.15 -9.90
CA ALA A 75 1.91 1.19 -10.44
C ALA A 75 3.01 1.61 -9.45
N TYR A 76 2.65 1.83 -8.18
CA TYR A 76 3.61 2.20 -7.13
C TYR A 76 4.52 1.03 -6.71
N HIS A 77 4.00 -0.20 -6.69
CA HIS A 77 4.79 -1.41 -6.42
C HIS A 77 5.87 -1.62 -7.48
N GLN A 78 5.49 -1.57 -8.76
CA GLN A 78 6.42 -1.69 -9.89
C GLN A 78 7.47 -0.58 -9.90
N ALA A 79 7.13 0.60 -9.34
CA ALA A 79 8.06 1.70 -9.21
C ALA A 79 9.04 1.57 -8.03
N GLY A 80 8.94 0.52 -7.21
CA GLY A 80 9.72 0.36 -5.99
C GLY A 80 9.40 1.43 -4.94
N ARG A 81 8.21 2.05 -5.00
CA ARG A 81 7.81 3.17 -4.12
C ARG A 81 7.01 2.73 -2.90
N MET A 82 6.95 1.42 -2.64
CA MET A 82 6.29 0.83 -1.48
C MET A 82 7.29 0.25 -0.46
N ASN A 83 8.54 0.71 -0.47
CA ASN A 83 9.53 0.33 0.52
C ASN A 83 9.53 1.35 1.67
N PHE A 84 9.55 0.87 2.91
CA PHE A 84 9.53 1.74 4.08
C PHE A 84 10.64 1.35 5.06
N THR A 85 11.15 2.35 5.77
CA THR A 85 12.16 2.16 6.80
C THR A 85 11.60 2.66 8.12
N ILE A 86 11.46 1.77 9.10
CA ILE A 86 11.02 2.10 10.45
C ILE A 86 12.24 2.15 11.37
N GLN A 87 12.48 3.33 11.94
CA GLN A 87 13.52 3.59 12.92
C GLN A 87 12.88 3.89 14.26
N ASN A 88 13.69 3.85 15.32
CA ASN A 88 13.22 4.09 16.68
C ASN A 88 12.50 5.45 16.86
N LYS A 89 12.89 6.47 16.08
CA LYS A 89 12.24 7.80 16.06
C LYS A 89 10.80 7.80 15.52
N HIS A 90 10.41 6.77 14.77
CA HIS A 90 9.04 6.62 14.25
C HIS A 90 8.12 5.92 15.26
N VAL A 91 8.66 5.39 16.36
CA VAL A 91 7.89 4.72 17.41
C VAL A 91 7.42 5.75 18.45
N PRO A 92 6.11 5.83 18.74
CA PRO A 92 5.57 6.73 19.77
C PRO A 92 6.28 6.61 21.12
N MET A 93 6.39 7.72 21.85
CA MET A 93 7.21 7.75 23.06
C MET A 93 6.67 6.87 24.20
N ASP A 94 5.36 6.69 24.24
CA ASP A 94 4.57 5.89 25.17
C ASP A 94 4.51 4.39 24.80
N SER A 95 5.06 4.00 23.64
CA SER A 95 5.09 2.58 23.24
C SER A 95 5.91 1.75 24.24
N PRO A 96 5.38 0.61 24.73
CA PRO A 96 6.11 -0.29 25.61
C PRO A 96 7.25 -1.03 24.90
N VAL A 97 7.24 -1.05 23.56
CA VAL A 97 8.26 -1.68 22.72
C VAL A 97 8.98 -0.60 21.93
N ARG A 98 10.32 -0.59 21.99
CA ARG A 98 11.19 0.26 21.19
C ARG A 98 12.00 -0.58 20.21
N LEU A 99 12.43 0.05 19.11
CA LEU A 99 13.36 -0.58 18.17
C LEU A 99 14.78 -0.49 18.71
N HIS A 100 15.02 -1.23 19.79
CA HIS A 100 16.29 -1.29 20.50
C HIS A 100 16.47 -2.68 21.11
N THR A 101 17.68 -3.24 21.04
CA THR A 101 17.93 -4.64 21.42
C THR A 101 17.54 -4.97 22.87
N SER A 102 17.57 -3.99 23.78
CA SER A 102 17.11 -4.18 25.17
C SER A 102 15.61 -4.49 25.27
N SER A 103 14.77 -3.94 24.38
CA SER A 103 13.32 -4.19 24.35
C SER A 103 12.98 -5.63 23.97
N PHE A 104 13.87 -6.29 23.22
CA PHE A 104 13.69 -7.67 22.75
C PHE A 104 14.40 -8.70 23.62
N ARG A 105 15.04 -8.30 24.74
CA ARG A 105 15.83 -9.21 25.58
C ARG A 105 15.05 -10.43 26.07
N THR A 106 13.76 -10.28 26.35
CA THR A 106 12.89 -11.37 26.84
C THR A 106 12.47 -12.32 25.72
N ILE A 107 12.37 -11.84 24.48
CA ILE A 107 11.88 -12.61 23.32
C ILE A 107 13.05 -13.26 22.58
N VAL A 108 14.12 -12.50 22.35
CA VAL A 108 15.33 -12.94 21.61
C VAL A 108 16.59 -12.62 22.44
N PRO A 109 16.88 -13.38 23.50
CA PRO A 109 18.01 -13.08 24.40
C PRO A 109 19.38 -13.04 23.70
N ARG A 110 19.56 -13.85 22.65
CA ARG A 110 20.80 -13.90 21.87
C ARG A 110 21.08 -12.59 21.13
N LEU A 111 20.03 -11.90 20.66
CA LEU A 111 20.16 -10.60 19.99
C LEU A 111 20.75 -9.56 20.94
N ALA A 112 20.18 -9.45 22.15
CA ALA A 112 20.65 -8.50 23.17
C ALA A 112 22.08 -8.80 23.67
N ARG A 113 22.54 -10.05 23.58
CA ARG A 113 23.92 -10.44 23.93
C ARG A 113 24.94 -10.08 22.85
N LEU A 114 24.61 -10.30 21.57
CA LEU A 114 25.51 -10.03 20.45
C LEU A 114 25.58 -8.54 20.10
N TYR A 115 24.46 -7.82 20.29
CA TYR A 115 24.32 -6.39 20.01
C TYR A 115 23.77 -5.67 21.24
N PRO A 116 24.57 -5.50 22.31
CA PRO A 116 24.12 -4.88 23.55
C PRO A 116 23.82 -3.39 23.33
N ASN A 117 22.68 -2.93 23.85
CA ASN A 117 22.24 -1.53 23.80
C ASN A 117 22.36 -0.88 22.42
N THR A 118 21.84 -1.57 21.40
CA THR A 118 21.98 -1.17 20.00
C THR A 118 20.61 -0.81 19.43
N GLU A 119 20.52 0.27 18.67
CA GLU A 119 19.30 0.63 17.95
C GLU A 119 19.03 -0.34 16.79
N LEU A 120 17.76 -0.55 16.51
CA LEU A 120 17.27 -1.40 15.44
C LEU A 120 16.61 -0.57 14.35
N GLU A 121 16.77 -1.02 13.11
CA GLU A 121 16.07 -0.51 11.94
C GLU A 121 15.33 -1.66 11.27
N LEU A 122 14.10 -1.43 10.83
CA LEU A 122 13.32 -2.36 10.06
C LEU A 122 13.13 -1.81 8.64
N GLU A 123 13.63 -2.52 7.64
CA GLU A 123 13.27 -2.28 6.25
C GLU A 123 12.14 -3.21 5.87
N MET A 124 11.08 -2.65 5.30
CA MET A 124 9.90 -3.40 4.90
C MET A 124 9.59 -3.16 3.42
N SER A 125 9.31 -4.23 2.70
CA SER A 125 8.95 -4.22 1.29
C SER A 125 7.86 -5.24 1.01
N PRO A 126 6.81 -4.90 0.25
CA PRO A 126 5.79 -5.87 -0.14
C PRO A 126 6.30 -6.84 -1.22
N GLU A 127 6.05 -8.14 -1.02
CA GLU A 127 6.39 -9.21 -1.98
C GLU A 127 5.69 -9.01 -3.34
N SER A 128 4.49 -8.43 -3.30
CA SER A 128 3.67 -8.12 -4.47
C SER A 128 2.82 -6.90 -4.19
N ALA A 129 2.29 -6.27 -5.25
CA ALA A 129 1.36 -5.15 -5.11
C ALA A 129 0.18 -5.53 -4.20
N PRO A 130 -0.03 -4.84 -3.05
CA PRO A 130 -1.14 -5.13 -2.16
C PRO A 130 -2.48 -5.10 -2.89
N PHE A 131 -3.29 -6.14 -2.74
CA PHE A 131 -4.56 -6.28 -3.44
C PHE A 131 -5.72 -5.99 -2.50
N LEU A 132 -6.55 -5.03 -2.91
CA LEU A 132 -7.70 -4.53 -2.18
C LEU A 132 -8.97 -5.14 -2.77
N ARG A 133 -9.85 -5.59 -1.89
CA ARG A 133 -11.12 -6.23 -2.27
C ARG A 133 -12.31 -5.58 -1.59
N PHE A 134 -13.31 -5.24 -2.38
CA PHE A 134 -14.58 -4.70 -1.89
C PHE A 134 -15.62 -5.80 -1.71
N THR A 135 -16.28 -5.75 -0.55
CA THR A 135 -17.46 -6.57 -0.24
C THR A 135 -18.53 -5.65 0.38
N PRO A 136 -19.82 -6.03 0.37
CA PRO A 136 -20.86 -5.19 0.94
C PRO A 136 -20.54 -4.79 2.39
N GLY A 137 -20.34 -3.49 2.63
CA GLY A 137 -20.03 -2.94 3.94
C GLY A 137 -18.60 -3.14 4.44
N ASN A 138 -17.69 -3.71 3.63
CA ASN A 138 -16.33 -4.02 4.08
C ASN A 138 -15.29 -3.90 2.95
N VAL A 139 -14.10 -3.42 3.29
CA VAL A 139 -12.95 -3.28 2.40
C VAL A 139 -11.79 -4.07 2.98
N THR A 140 -11.38 -5.13 2.30
CA THR A 140 -10.29 -5.99 2.78
C THR A 140 -9.00 -5.75 2.00
N LEU A 141 -7.88 -5.63 2.70
CA LEU A 141 -6.53 -5.53 2.14
C LEU A 141 -5.65 -6.57 2.85
N MET A 142 -4.94 -7.39 2.07
CA MET A 142 -4.09 -8.44 2.64
C MET A 142 -2.66 -8.36 2.10
N PRO A 143 -1.83 -7.41 2.58
CA PRO A 143 -0.47 -7.28 2.13
C PRO A 143 0.39 -8.41 2.68
N VAL A 144 1.35 -8.84 1.87
CA VAL A 144 2.45 -9.70 2.30
C VAL A 144 3.72 -8.87 2.28
N LEU A 145 4.33 -8.70 3.44
CA LEU A 145 5.50 -7.87 3.66
C LEU A 145 6.71 -8.74 4.04
N ASP A 146 7.81 -8.51 3.36
CA ASP A 146 9.14 -8.88 3.84
C ASP A 146 9.66 -7.78 4.75
N ILE A 147 10.07 -8.14 5.96
CA ILE A 147 10.65 -7.23 6.94
C ILE A 147 12.06 -7.71 7.28
N GLN A 148 13.07 -6.95 6.88
CA GLN A 148 14.46 -7.18 7.25
C GLN A 148 14.84 -6.31 8.44
N ALA A 149 15.26 -6.94 9.53
CA ALA A 149 15.77 -6.25 10.71
C ALA A 149 17.28 -6.04 10.62
N PHE A 150 17.74 -4.87 11.04
CA PHE A 150 19.15 -4.49 11.11
C PHE A 150 19.50 -3.95 12.50
N ALA A 151 20.73 -4.22 12.94
CA ALA A 151 21.37 -3.53 14.05
C ALA A 151 22.21 -2.36 13.53
N LEU A 152 22.02 -1.17 14.09
CA LEU A 152 22.78 0.03 13.77
C LEU A 152 24.03 0.10 14.66
N LEU A 153 25.20 -0.18 14.10
CA LEU A 153 26.42 -0.26 14.90
C LEU A 153 26.87 1.14 15.39
N PRO A 154 27.29 1.30 16.65
CA PRO A 154 27.69 2.61 17.17
C PRO A 154 28.97 3.17 16.53
N THR A 155 29.83 2.29 16.03
CA THR A 155 31.20 2.62 15.63
C THR A 155 31.40 2.71 14.11
N SER A 156 30.35 2.49 13.32
CA SER A 156 30.38 2.58 11.86
C SER A 156 29.00 3.00 11.34
N SER A 157 28.96 3.63 10.17
CA SER A 157 27.70 3.81 9.42
C SER A 157 27.12 2.49 8.90
N ASP A 158 27.83 1.37 9.09
CA ASP A 158 27.40 0.05 8.68
C ASP A 158 26.27 -0.47 9.57
N ARG A 159 25.22 -0.96 8.90
CA ARG A 159 24.16 -1.74 9.51
C ARG A 159 24.43 -3.24 9.35
N LYS A 160 24.12 -4.04 10.37
CA LYS A 160 24.26 -5.50 10.32
C LYS A 160 22.90 -6.18 10.18
N PRO A 161 22.67 -7.01 9.14
CA PRO A 161 21.42 -7.75 9.02
C PRO A 161 21.30 -8.76 10.16
N LEU A 162 20.10 -8.88 10.73
CA LEU A 162 19.83 -9.73 11.88
C LEU A 162 18.97 -10.94 11.50
N PHE A 163 17.74 -10.69 11.05
CA PHE A 163 16.76 -11.69 10.67
C PHE A 163 15.75 -11.08 9.70
N GLN A 164 15.09 -11.94 8.93
CA GLN A 164 13.99 -11.56 8.04
C GLN A 164 12.70 -12.19 8.55
N LEU A 165 11.61 -11.44 8.51
CA LEU A 165 10.27 -11.91 8.81
C LEU A 165 9.40 -11.75 7.57
N ARG A 166 8.63 -12.78 7.27
CA ARG A 166 7.53 -12.69 6.33
C ARG A 166 6.25 -12.46 7.12
N VAL A 167 5.57 -11.34 6.89
CA VAL A 167 4.36 -10.95 7.62
C VAL A 167 3.18 -10.87 6.66
N VAL A 168 2.11 -11.56 7.02
CA VAL A 168 0.81 -11.46 6.35
C VAL A 168 -0.15 -10.81 7.34
N SER A 169 -0.77 -9.71 6.95
CA SER A 169 -1.77 -9.03 7.77
C SER A 169 -3.09 -8.96 7.01
N LEU A 170 -4.22 -9.17 7.70
CA LEU A 170 -5.53 -8.89 7.14
C LEU A 170 -6.02 -7.57 7.72
N ILE A 171 -6.27 -6.60 6.84
CA ILE A 171 -6.82 -5.29 7.20
C ILE A 171 -8.25 -5.25 6.64
N SER A 172 -9.23 -4.96 7.49
CA SER A 172 -10.66 -4.88 7.17
C SER A 172 -11.32 -3.71 7.89
#